data_AF-A0A223S747-F1
#
_entry.id   AF-A0A223S747-F1
#
_cell.length_a   1.000
_cell.length_b   1.000
_cell.length_c   1.000
_cell.angle_alpha   90.00
_cell.angle_beta   90.00
_cell.angle_gamma   90.00
#
_symmetry.space_group_name_H-M   'P 1'
#
loop_
_entity.id
_entity.type
_entity.pdbx_description
1 polymer ?
#
loop_
_entity_poly.entity_id
_entity_poly.type
_entity_poly.pdbx_seq_one_letter_code
_entity_poly.pdbx_strand_id
1 'polypeptide(L)'
;MINEFRAAFQELLDAAVAQSPNFRSAMHEVFRLSSQVPQEERILALDALAPVMRQSEPVAGIAADLAVLAGALVEAGAPAGPAGVEVMRQLGDYGKAAGAFLMAWEETGGGTPPPPMEVTEAEEQRVAAYLNELARLATTGWWVSHRYGLAAKTVLNDTETRAALRSDPGTLQEMTYLEELTLIARQLAAEIQEYQEVHELLRMAAADSALVLDRASGRGFRVRFDGVADNFQLHTLLADALIGTEGRGVPGTRPHPSWVAASQDRDNDPQADIVTGAWDLVGGDGSWVGNEPTPADIPVIDGQRVLLLEAPSLPHSWRAGRRHPHIVGWLRVEEEISPDEAAGWWARLHPAGTVRHPLSPAPAEPTPAPANEPQAATPEPASFEEPNSPVEYSVPAPEGEPAAVEPEAPLAWEPPADNAQEVPAAAEEPSPAHDNRVDAESTESANDVPPGAGLLPPLPPGVSDSAGWAPAWK
;
A
#
# COMPACT_ATOMS: atom_id res chain seq x y z
N MET A 1 19.13 5.86 -29.90
CA MET A 1 18.42 5.63 -28.62
C MET A 1 19.29 5.09 -27.48
N ILE A 2 19.64 3.80 -27.38
CA ILE A 2 20.41 3.28 -26.22
C ILE A 2 21.76 4.00 -26.03
N ASN A 3 22.54 4.16 -27.10
CA ASN A 3 23.83 4.86 -27.02
C ASN A 3 23.69 6.34 -26.66
N GLU A 4 22.63 7.00 -27.11
CA GLU A 4 22.33 8.39 -26.76
C GLU A 4 21.98 8.52 -25.28
N PHE A 5 21.14 7.62 -24.76
CA PHE A 5 20.81 7.57 -23.34
C PHE A 5 22.04 7.34 -22.48
N ARG A 6 22.88 6.36 -22.82
CA ARG A 6 24.14 6.11 -22.09
C ARG A 6 25.07 7.31 -22.09
N ALA A 7 25.20 7.99 -23.23
CA ALA A 7 26.03 9.20 -23.35
C ALA A 7 25.46 10.36 -22.50
N ALA A 8 24.16 10.63 -22.60
CA ALA A 8 23.47 11.65 -21.81
C ALA A 8 23.56 11.35 -20.29
N PHE A 9 23.45 10.07 -19.92
CA PHE A 9 23.55 9.64 -18.54
C PHE A 9 24.98 9.80 -18.01
N GLN A 10 26.00 9.44 -18.78
CA GLN A 10 27.39 9.70 -18.38
C GLN A 10 27.66 11.20 -18.24
N GLU A 11 27.17 12.02 -19.17
CA GLU A 11 27.27 13.49 -19.06
C GLU A 11 26.60 14.02 -17.79
N LEU A 12 25.44 13.47 -17.43
CA LEU A 12 24.76 13.81 -16.17
C LEU A 12 25.62 13.47 -14.95
N LEU A 13 26.20 12.26 -14.88
CA LEU A 13 27.05 11.85 -13.76
C LEU A 13 28.30 12.74 -13.66
N ASP A 14 28.95 13.00 -14.79
CA ASP A 14 30.13 13.86 -14.86
C ASP A 14 29.77 15.30 -14.43
N ALA A 15 28.63 15.82 -14.88
CA ALA A 15 28.13 17.12 -14.49
C ALA A 15 27.77 17.19 -13.00
N ALA A 16 27.24 16.12 -12.41
CA ALA A 16 26.93 16.02 -10.99
C ALA A 16 28.20 16.07 -10.12
N VAL A 17 29.21 15.27 -10.48
CA VAL A 17 30.49 15.22 -9.78
C VAL A 17 31.24 16.54 -9.91
N ALA A 18 31.23 17.14 -11.10
CA ALA A 18 31.87 18.43 -11.37
C ALA A 18 31.08 19.64 -10.86
N GLN A 19 29.85 19.44 -10.35
CA GLN A 19 28.93 20.52 -9.97
C GLN A 19 28.72 21.53 -11.10
N SER A 20 28.60 21.01 -12.32
CA SER A 20 28.58 21.80 -13.55
C SER A 20 27.25 22.55 -13.69
N PRO A 21 27.25 23.80 -14.19
CA PRO A 21 26.02 24.54 -14.48
C PRO A 21 25.12 23.82 -15.50
N ASN A 22 25.66 22.90 -16.30
CA ASN A 22 24.91 22.14 -17.30
C ASN A 22 24.12 20.96 -16.73
N PHE A 23 24.25 20.62 -15.43
CA PHE A 23 23.63 19.40 -14.89
C PHE A 23 22.10 19.36 -15.07
N ARG A 24 21.38 20.48 -14.94
CA ARG A 24 19.92 20.49 -15.20
C ARG A 24 19.57 20.18 -16.64
N SER A 25 20.38 20.66 -17.59
CA SER A 25 20.20 20.35 -19.01
C SER A 25 20.47 18.87 -19.27
N ALA A 26 21.56 18.32 -18.70
CA ALA A 26 21.88 16.90 -18.82
C ALA A 26 20.79 16.02 -18.18
N MET A 27 20.25 16.44 -17.03
CA MET A 27 19.15 15.76 -16.36
C MET A 27 17.88 15.72 -17.21
N HIS A 28 17.46 16.86 -17.78
CA HIS A 28 16.31 16.91 -18.69
C HIS A 28 16.48 15.98 -19.88
N GLU A 29 17.69 15.87 -20.43
CA GLU A 29 17.95 14.98 -21.56
C GLU A 29 17.82 13.50 -21.16
N VAL A 30 18.32 13.11 -19.99
CA VAL A 30 18.11 11.76 -19.44
C VAL A 30 16.62 11.48 -19.23
N PHE A 31 15.85 12.42 -18.67
CA PHE A 31 14.40 12.27 -18.50
C PHE A 31 13.68 12.05 -19.82
N ARG A 32 14.05 12.82 -20.86
CA ARG A 32 13.45 12.70 -22.19
C ARG A 32 13.71 11.33 -22.83
N LEU A 33 14.88 10.76 -22.57
CA LEU A 33 15.33 9.50 -23.16
C LEU A 33 14.92 8.26 -22.35
N SER A 34 14.68 8.38 -21.04
CA SER A 34 14.46 7.24 -20.13
C SER A 34 13.23 6.40 -20.46
N SER A 35 12.16 7.00 -21.01
CA SER A 35 10.96 6.28 -21.45
C SER A 35 11.17 5.49 -22.75
N GLN A 36 12.27 5.73 -23.46
CA GLN A 36 12.54 5.19 -24.80
C GLN A 36 13.59 4.08 -24.80
N VAL A 37 14.13 3.72 -23.63
CA VAL A 37 15.14 2.66 -23.48
C VAL A 37 14.56 1.44 -22.75
N PRO A 38 15.10 0.24 -23.01
CA PRO A 38 14.71 -0.98 -22.29
C PRO A 38 14.91 -0.86 -20.78
N GLN A 39 14.15 -1.64 -20.01
CA GLN A 39 14.24 -1.69 -18.55
C GLN A 39 15.66 -1.97 -18.04
N GLU A 40 16.40 -2.84 -18.73
CA GLU A 40 17.80 -3.20 -18.43
C GLU A 40 18.73 -1.98 -18.39
N GLU A 41 18.56 -1.02 -19.30
CA GLU A 41 19.36 0.21 -19.33
C GLU A 41 19.01 1.13 -18.15
N ARG A 42 17.74 1.16 -17.75
CA ARG A 42 17.30 1.94 -16.58
C ARG A 42 17.82 1.35 -15.27
N ILE A 43 17.90 0.03 -15.18
CA ILE A 43 18.52 -0.67 -14.03
C ILE A 43 19.99 -0.26 -13.91
N LEU A 44 20.76 -0.34 -15.00
CA LEU A 44 22.17 0.07 -15.00
C LEU A 44 22.34 1.55 -14.63
N ALA A 45 21.43 2.42 -15.09
CA ALA A 45 21.42 3.82 -14.71
C ALA A 45 21.17 4.01 -13.21
N LEU A 46 20.15 3.35 -12.63
CA LEU A 46 19.85 3.40 -11.20
C LEU A 46 21.02 2.92 -10.34
N ASP A 47 21.64 1.79 -10.69
CA ASP A 47 22.80 1.25 -9.96
C ASP A 47 23.96 2.26 -9.90
N ALA A 48 24.15 3.03 -10.97
CA ALA A 48 25.17 4.07 -11.03
C ALA A 48 24.81 5.35 -10.26
N LEU A 49 23.53 5.63 -9.99
CA LEU A 49 23.11 6.81 -9.22
C LEU A 49 23.49 6.73 -7.75
N ALA A 50 23.36 5.56 -7.12
CA ALA A 50 23.60 5.38 -5.68
C ALA A 50 24.96 5.93 -5.20
N PRO A 51 26.11 5.55 -5.79
CA PRO A 51 27.41 6.08 -5.36
C PRO A 51 27.58 7.57 -5.65
N VAL A 52 26.95 8.11 -6.70
CA VAL A 52 27.05 9.54 -7.05
C VAL A 52 26.22 10.39 -6.11
N MET A 53 24.98 9.99 -5.80
CA MET A 53 24.14 10.66 -4.79
C MET A 53 24.86 10.77 -3.45
N ARG A 54 25.55 9.71 -3.03
CA ARG A 54 26.35 9.71 -1.79
C ARG A 54 27.52 10.69 -1.86
N GLN A 55 28.22 10.79 -2.99
CA GLN A 55 29.36 11.70 -3.17
C GLN A 55 28.95 13.16 -3.33
N SER A 56 27.73 13.42 -3.83
CA SER A 56 27.18 14.76 -4.05
C SER A 56 26.59 15.42 -2.79
N GLU A 57 26.69 14.79 -1.61
CA GLU A 57 26.23 15.34 -0.32
C GLU A 57 26.69 16.80 -0.04
N PRO A 58 27.91 17.25 -0.43
CA PRO A 58 28.32 18.64 -0.27
C PRO A 58 27.43 19.65 -1.02
N VAL A 59 26.66 19.20 -2.02
CA VAL A 59 25.69 20.00 -2.80
C VAL A 59 24.33 19.32 -2.74
N ALA A 60 23.62 19.54 -1.64
CA ALA A 60 22.31 18.95 -1.35
C ALA A 60 21.31 19.05 -2.52
N GLY A 61 21.36 20.13 -3.31
CA GLY A 61 20.50 20.31 -4.49
C GLY A 61 20.72 19.27 -5.59
N ILE A 62 21.97 18.93 -5.90
CA ILE A 62 22.31 17.91 -6.91
C ILE A 62 21.82 16.54 -6.45
N ALA A 63 22.12 16.19 -5.19
CA ALA A 63 21.72 14.91 -4.63
C ALA A 63 20.19 14.75 -4.61
N ALA A 64 19.45 15.81 -4.26
CA ALA A 64 17.99 15.81 -4.28
C ALA A 64 17.42 15.68 -5.70
N ASP A 65 18.00 16.35 -6.69
CA ASP A 65 17.55 16.24 -8.08
C ASP A 65 17.85 14.84 -8.65
N LEU A 66 19.01 14.24 -8.30
CA LEU A 66 19.33 12.85 -8.65
C LEU A 66 18.37 11.85 -7.99
N ALA A 67 17.93 12.11 -6.75
CA ALA A 67 16.91 11.30 -6.08
C ALA A 67 15.57 11.33 -6.83
N VAL A 68 15.15 12.51 -7.33
CA VAL A 68 13.94 12.63 -8.16
C VAL A 68 14.09 11.84 -9.47
N LEU A 69 15.27 11.89 -10.11
CA LEU A 69 15.56 11.06 -11.28
C LEU A 69 15.48 9.57 -10.96
N ALA A 70 16.04 9.14 -9.83
CA ALA A 70 15.94 7.74 -9.39
C ALA A 70 14.46 7.32 -9.24
N GLY A 71 13.65 8.14 -8.59
CA GLY A 71 12.22 7.90 -8.47
C GLY A 71 11.50 7.77 -9.82
N ALA A 72 11.81 8.64 -10.78
CA ALA A 72 11.21 8.58 -12.11
C ALA A 72 11.64 7.35 -12.93
N LEU A 73 12.88 6.87 -12.77
CA LEU A 73 13.32 5.60 -13.37
C LEU A 73 12.56 4.41 -12.76
N VAL A 74 12.24 4.48 -11.46
CA VAL A 74 11.41 3.48 -10.77
C VAL A 74 9.97 3.51 -11.27
N GLU A 75 9.36 4.70 -11.39
CA GLU A 75 8.02 4.87 -11.98
C GLU A 75 7.96 4.35 -13.43
N ALA A 76 9.06 4.48 -14.18
CA ALA A 76 9.17 3.92 -15.52
C ALA A 76 9.29 2.38 -15.54
N GLY A 77 9.35 1.73 -14.37
CA GLY A 77 9.29 0.29 -14.17
C GLY A 77 10.64 -0.35 -13.82
N ALA A 78 11.69 0.40 -13.49
CA ALA A 78 12.92 -0.20 -12.99
C ALA A 78 12.82 -0.50 -11.47
N PRO A 79 13.38 -1.61 -10.96
CA PRO A 79 13.53 -1.81 -9.52
C PRO A 79 14.41 -0.72 -8.90
N ALA A 80 14.10 -0.29 -7.69
CA ALA A 80 14.80 0.84 -7.06
C ALA A 80 16.25 0.50 -6.65
N GLY A 81 16.50 -0.77 -6.29
CA GLY A 81 17.83 -1.28 -5.97
C GLY A 81 18.56 -0.46 -4.89
N PRO A 82 19.91 -0.40 -4.94
CA PRO A 82 20.71 0.37 -3.99
C PRO A 82 20.40 1.88 -4.00
N ALA A 83 19.92 2.42 -5.13
CA ALA A 83 19.57 3.83 -5.24
C ALA A 83 18.34 4.17 -4.38
N GLY A 84 17.33 3.29 -4.33
CA GLY A 84 16.17 3.46 -3.45
C GLY A 84 16.56 3.58 -1.98
N VAL A 85 17.45 2.71 -1.52
CA VAL A 85 17.98 2.75 -0.14
C VAL A 85 18.74 4.05 0.13
N GLU A 86 19.56 4.51 -0.83
CA GLU A 86 20.30 5.77 -0.69
C GLU A 86 19.37 7.00 -0.67
N VAL A 87 18.30 7.01 -1.47
CA VAL A 87 17.24 8.05 -1.41
C VAL A 87 16.64 8.11 -0.02
N MET A 88 16.29 6.97 0.57
CA MET A 88 15.72 6.91 1.91
C MET A 88 16.73 7.30 2.99
N ARG A 89 18.02 7.00 2.81
CA ARG A 89 19.11 7.47 3.67
C ARG A 89 19.18 9.00 3.70
N GLN A 90 19.24 9.62 2.52
CA GLN A 90 19.31 11.07 2.37
C GLN A 90 18.04 11.76 2.88
N LEU A 91 16.86 11.16 2.67
CA LEU A 91 15.60 11.64 3.26
C LEU A 91 15.69 11.65 4.79
N GLY A 92 16.26 10.61 5.40
CA GLY A 92 16.46 10.56 6.85
C GLY A 92 17.34 11.71 7.35
N ASP A 93 18.49 11.94 6.72
CA ASP A 93 19.45 12.96 7.15
C ASP A 93 18.92 14.38 6.94
N TYR A 94 18.46 14.71 5.73
CA TYR A 94 17.90 16.03 5.44
C TYR A 94 16.52 16.25 6.07
N GLY A 95 15.74 15.19 6.30
CA GLY A 95 14.46 15.24 6.98
C GLY A 95 14.58 15.64 8.45
N LYS A 96 15.61 15.16 9.16
CA LYS A 96 15.94 15.65 10.52
C LYS A 96 16.26 17.14 10.52
N ALA A 97 17.05 17.58 9.55
CA ALA A 97 17.39 18.99 9.39
C ALA A 97 16.14 19.84 9.07
N ALA A 98 15.24 19.35 8.20
CA ALA A 98 13.96 19.99 7.91
C ALA A 98 13.06 20.05 9.16
N GLY A 99 13.02 19.00 9.97
CA GLY A 99 12.31 19.00 11.25
C GLY A 99 12.86 20.05 12.24
N ALA A 100 14.18 20.23 12.28
CA ALA A 100 14.81 21.29 13.07
C ALA A 100 14.44 22.70 12.54
N PHE A 101 14.34 22.87 11.22
CA PHE A 101 13.85 24.12 10.62
C PHE A 101 12.43 24.44 11.08
N LEU A 102 11.51 23.47 11.02
CA LEU A 102 10.11 23.66 11.45
C LEU A 102 10.01 24.05 12.93
N MET A 103 10.75 23.36 13.80
CA MET A 103 10.81 23.70 15.23
C MET A 103 11.30 25.13 15.44
N ALA A 104 12.41 25.51 14.79
CA ALA A 104 12.96 26.86 14.90
C ALA A 104 12.03 27.93 14.31
N TRP A 105 11.28 27.59 13.26
CA TRP A 105 10.31 28.47 12.65
C TRP A 105 9.16 28.81 13.61
N GLU A 106 8.63 27.79 14.30
CA GLU A 106 7.60 27.95 15.33
C GLU A 106 8.09 28.86 16.47
N GLU A 107 9.28 28.59 17.00
CA GLU A 107 9.90 29.34 18.10
C GLU A 107 10.21 30.80 17.74
N THR A 108 10.57 31.07 16.49
CA THR A 108 10.95 32.43 16.03
C THR A 108 9.77 33.24 15.51
N GLY A 109 8.54 32.73 15.59
CA GLY A 109 7.32 33.55 15.42
C GLY A 109 6.18 32.89 14.67
N GLY A 110 5.82 31.66 15.09
CA GLY A 110 4.55 30.97 14.89
C GLY A 110 3.72 31.45 13.70
N GLY A 111 3.85 30.76 12.57
CA GLY A 111 3.08 30.99 11.36
C GLY A 111 3.44 29.93 10.33
N THR A 112 2.79 29.96 9.16
CA THR A 112 3.09 29.01 8.09
C THR A 112 4.54 29.18 7.61
N PRO A 113 5.34 28.10 7.54
CA PRO A 113 6.69 28.15 6.98
C PRO A 113 6.67 28.51 5.49
N PRO A 114 7.75 29.08 4.94
CA PRO A 114 7.84 29.33 3.50
C PRO A 114 7.83 27.98 2.76
N PRO A 115 7.30 27.91 1.52
CA PRO A 115 7.44 26.71 0.70
C PRO A 115 8.92 26.29 0.60
N PRO A 116 9.26 24.98 0.68
CA PRO A 116 10.63 24.47 0.62
C PRO A 116 11.53 25.15 -0.41
N MET A 117 11.09 25.25 -1.66
CA MET A 117 11.88 25.80 -2.76
C MET A 117 11.99 27.33 -2.79
N GLU A 118 11.24 28.01 -1.93
CA GLU A 118 11.14 29.48 -1.90
C GLU A 118 11.83 30.10 -0.68
N VAL A 119 12.54 29.31 0.12
CA VAL A 119 13.26 29.81 1.30
C VAL A 119 14.39 30.77 0.93
N THR A 120 14.44 31.90 1.62
CA THR A 120 15.34 33.03 1.40
C THR A 120 16.34 33.24 2.55
N GLU A 121 17.28 34.17 2.37
CA GLU A 121 18.29 34.50 3.38
C GLU A 121 17.63 35.02 4.66
N ALA A 122 16.54 35.78 4.50
CA ALA A 122 15.80 36.33 5.62
C ALA A 122 15.20 35.22 6.50
N GLU A 123 14.71 34.14 5.89
CA GLU A 123 14.23 32.98 6.63
C GLU A 123 15.38 32.17 7.26
N GLU A 124 16.54 32.03 6.61
CA GLU A 124 17.74 31.42 7.23
C GLU A 124 18.20 32.23 8.45
N GLN A 125 18.34 33.55 8.31
CA GLN A 125 18.74 34.46 9.40
C GLN A 125 17.73 34.42 10.56
N ARG A 126 16.44 34.28 10.25
CA ARG A 126 15.39 34.13 11.25
C ARG A 126 15.59 32.86 12.08
N VAL A 127 15.67 31.70 11.45
CA VAL A 127 15.85 30.44 12.19
C VAL A 127 17.23 30.35 12.86
N ALA A 128 18.24 31.10 12.36
CA ALA A 128 19.54 31.26 13.01
C ALA A 128 19.49 31.92 14.38
N ALA A 129 18.47 32.73 14.67
CA ALA A 129 18.26 33.26 16.02
C ALA A 129 18.00 32.16 17.06
N TYR A 130 17.54 30.98 16.63
CA TYR A 130 17.30 29.81 17.49
C TYR A 130 18.36 28.72 17.31
N LEU A 131 18.71 28.37 16.06
CA LEU A 131 19.59 27.24 15.74
C LEU A 131 21.08 27.60 15.66
N ASN A 132 21.44 28.88 15.68
CA ASN A 132 22.82 29.36 15.49
C ASN A 132 23.46 28.75 14.23
N GLU A 133 24.61 28.10 14.36
CA GLU A 133 25.38 27.51 13.25
C GLU A 133 24.63 26.38 12.52
N LEU A 134 23.61 25.77 13.15
CA LEU A 134 22.82 24.70 12.53
C LEU A 134 21.73 25.23 11.58
N ALA A 135 21.48 26.54 11.57
CA ALA A 135 20.45 27.15 10.73
C ALA A 135 20.63 26.84 9.24
N ARG A 136 21.87 26.89 8.75
CA ARG A 136 22.18 26.59 7.35
C ARG A 136 21.82 25.16 6.97
N LEU A 137 22.15 24.20 7.83
CA LEU A 137 21.81 22.79 7.60
C LEU A 137 20.30 22.60 7.62
N ALA A 138 19.62 23.19 8.61
CA ALA A 138 18.17 23.12 8.75
C ALA A 138 17.44 23.73 7.55
N THR A 139 17.80 24.94 7.13
CA THR A 139 17.26 25.62 5.94
C THR A 139 17.54 24.81 4.67
N THR A 140 18.71 24.19 4.56
CA THR A 140 19.02 23.33 3.41
C THR A 140 18.16 22.07 3.41
N GLY A 141 18.00 21.42 4.56
CA GLY A 141 17.10 20.27 4.73
C GLY A 141 15.67 20.61 4.36
N TRP A 142 15.15 21.74 4.84
CA TRP A 142 13.86 22.27 4.44
C TRP A 142 13.77 22.46 2.94
N TRP A 143 14.77 23.09 2.31
CA TRP A 143 14.78 23.38 0.88
C TRP A 143 14.78 22.15 -0.05
N VAL A 144 15.36 21.03 0.37
CA VAL A 144 15.39 19.78 -0.41
C VAL A 144 14.24 18.82 -0.08
N SER A 145 13.54 19.03 1.04
CA SER A 145 12.58 18.09 1.61
C SER A 145 11.49 17.63 0.64
N HIS A 146 10.89 18.55 -0.13
CA HIS A 146 9.83 18.21 -1.10
C HIS A 146 10.33 17.24 -2.20
N ARG A 147 11.53 17.45 -2.73
CA ARG A 147 12.14 16.58 -3.75
C ARG A 147 12.43 15.18 -3.20
N TYR A 148 12.91 15.09 -1.96
CA TYR A 148 13.05 13.79 -1.30
C TYR A 148 11.71 13.11 -1.04
N GLY A 149 10.66 13.87 -0.70
CA GLY A 149 9.30 13.33 -0.58
C GLY A 149 8.79 12.70 -1.89
N LEU A 150 8.99 13.40 -3.02
CA LEU A 150 8.65 12.89 -4.35
C LEU A 150 9.45 11.62 -4.73
N ALA A 151 10.74 11.59 -4.42
CA ALA A 151 11.56 10.40 -4.67
C ALA A 151 11.16 9.24 -3.75
N ALA A 152 10.94 9.50 -2.47
CA ALA A 152 10.65 8.49 -1.45
C ALA A 152 9.36 7.72 -1.74
N LYS A 153 8.27 8.42 -2.10
CA LYS A 153 6.98 7.75 -2.39
C LYS A 153 7.10 6.71 -3.52
N THR A 154 8.00 6.95 -4.48
CA THR A 154 8.17 6.06 -5.63
C THR A 154 9.07 4.87 -5.29
N VAL A 155 10.20 5.11 -4.61
CA VAL A 155 11.13 4.02 -4.24
C VAL A 155 10.56 3.12 -3.14
N LEU A 156 9.65 3.61 -2.29
CA LEU A 156 8.95 2.78 -1.30
C LEU A 156 7.97 1.76 -1.91
N ASN A 157 7.65 1.89 -3.20
CA ASN A 157 6.88 0.89 -3.93
C ASN A 157 7.67 -0.40 -4.18
N ASP A 158 9.00 -0.32 -4.12
CA ASP A 158 9.92 -1.42 -4.32
C ASP A 158 10.06 -2.31 -3.06
N THR A 159 9.92 -3.62 -3.26
CA THR A 159 9.96 -4.63 -2.17
C THR A 159 11.34 -4.71 -1.52
N GLU A 160 12.41 -4.62 -2.31
CA GLU A 160 13.78 -4.73 -1.79
C GLU A 160 14.14 -3.51 -0.95
N THR A 161 13.68 -2.32 -1.36
CA THR A 161 13.82 -1.08 -0.57
C THR A 161 13.13 -1.22 0.78
N ARG A 162 11.86 -1.65 0.83
CA ARG A 162 11.16 -1.87 2.10
C ARG A 162 11.85 -2.92 2.99
N ALA A 163 12.33 -4.01 2.40
CA ALA A 163 13.04 -5.06 3.12
C ALA A 163 14.38 -4.58 3.69
N ALA A 164 15.12 -3.76 2.94
CA ALA A 164 16.37 -3.14 3.39
C ALA A 164 16.13 -2.21 4.59
N LEU A 165 15.10 -1.36 4.54
CA LEU A 165 14.77 -0.46 5.64
C LEU A 165 14.37 -1.21 6.93
N ARG A 166 13.60 -2.30 6.81
CA ARG A 166 13.24 -3.15 7.95
C ARG A 166 14.44 -3.83 8.60
N SER A 167 15.45 -4.15 7.80
CA SER A 167 16.65 -4.87 8.27
C SER A 167 17.71 -3.94 8.85
N ASP A 168 17.56 -2.63 8.70
CA ASP A 168 18.50 -1.64 9.20
C ASP A 168 18.26 -1.39 10.70
N PRO A 169 19.24 -1.73 11.58
CA PRO A 169 19.10 -1.58 13.02
C PRO A 169 19.00 -0.12 13.48
N GLY A 170 19.24 0.86 12.60
CA GLY A 170 19.27 2.26 12.95
C GLY A 170 20.55 2.69 13.64
N THR A 171 20.60 3.97 14.02
CA THR A 171 21.75 4.58 14.70
C THR A 171 21.59 4.66 16.22
N LEU A 172 20.35 4.53 16.70
CA LEU A 172 20.00 4.64 18.12
C LEU A 172 19.64 3.26 18.67
N GLN A 173 20.17 2.91 19.86
CA GLN A 173 19.98 1.58 20.46
C GLN A 173 18.52 1.20 20.74
N GLU A 174 17.61 2.17 20.75
CA GLU A 174 16.19 2.00 21.12
C GLU A 174 15.22 2.23 19.96
N MET A 175 15.70 2.63 18.77
CA MET A 175 14.84 2.97 17.63
C MET A 175 15.45 2.47 16.32
N THR A 176 14.67 1.68 15.59
CA THR A 176 15.04 1.18 14.26
C THR A 176 15.07 2.32 13.24
N TYR A 177 15.79 2.13 12.14
CA TYR A 177 15.87 3.15 11.10
C TYR A 177 14.49 3.47 10.49
N LEU A 178 13.64 2.45 10.34
CA LEU A 178 12.29 2.62 9.80
C LEU A 178 11.37 3.44 10.73
N GLU A 179 11.49 3.27 12.05
CA GLU A 179 10.74 4.07 13.03
C GLU A 179 11.17 5.54 12.97
N GLU A 180 12.48 5.80 12.85
CA GLU A 180 13.01 7.15 12.69
C GLU A 180 12.46 7.83 11.44
N LEU A 181 12.51 7.14 10.29
CA LEU A 181 11.92 7.63 9.04
C LEU A 181 10.42 7.89 9.17
N THR A 182 9.70 7.00 9.86
CA THR A 182 8.25 7.15 10.07
C THR A 182 7.92 8.40 10.87
N LEU A 183 8.72 8.72 11.90
CA LEU A 183 8.57 9.94 12.70
C LEU A 183 8.89 11.20 11.89
N ILE A 184 9.98 11.19 11.13
CA ILE A 184 10.36 12.28 10.23
C ILE A 184 9.24 12.55 9.23
N ALA A 185 8.73 11.51 8.57
CA ALA A 185 7.68 11.65 7.59
C ALA A 185 6.40 12.22 8.21
N ARG A 186 5.98 11.71 9.38
CA ARG A 186 4.82 12.25 10.11
C ARG A 186 4.98 13.73 10.44
N GLN A 187 6.18 14.15 10.87
CA GLN A 187 6.45 15.54 11.20
C GLN A 187 6.34 16.45 9.97
N LEU A 188 6.94 16.04 8.85
CA LEU A 188 6.96 16.84 7.62
C LEU A 188 5.61 16.82 6.88
N ALA A 189 4.79 15.78 7.08
CA ALA A 189 3.47 15.65 6.47
C ALA A 189 2.49 16.78 6.84
N ALA A 190 2.73 17.47 7.96
CA ALA A 190 1.93 18.64 8.35
C ALA A 190 2.06 19.81 7.36
N GLU A 191 3.21 19.93 6.70
CA GLU A 191 3.54 21.08 5.84
C GLU A 191 3.79 20.68 4.37
N ILE A 192 4.11 19.41 4.10
CA ILE A 192 4.45 18.91 2.77
C ILE A 192 3.60 17.68 2.44
N GLN A 193 2.74 17.82 1.43
CA GLN A 193 1.73 16.82 1.08
C GLN A 193 2.33 15.45 0.74
N GLU A 194 3.48 15.40 0.04
CA GLU A 194 4.14 14.14 -0.33
C GLU A 194 4.45 13.25 0.89
N TYR A 195 4.72 13.87 2.04
CA TYR A 195 5.06 13.12 3.25
C TYR A 195 3.87 12.42 3.90
N GLN A 196 2.62 12.75 3.52
CA GLN A 196 1.44 11.99 3.94
C GLN A 196 1.51 10.56 3.37
N GLU A 197 1.72 10.43 2.06
CA GLU A 197 1.85 9.13 1.40
C GLU A 197 3.14 8.41 1.82
N VAL A 198 4.27 9.12 1.94
CA VAL A 198 5.52 8.52 2.46
C VAL A 198 5.30 7.96 3.86
N HIS A 199 4.59 8.66 4.74
CA HIS A 199 4.27 8.16 6.08
C HIS A 199 3.42 6.88 6.03
N GLU A 200 2.39 6.84 5.19
CA GLU A 200 1.55 5.65 5.00
C GLU A 200 2.36 4.46 4.48
N LEU A 201 3.22 4.66 3.49
CA LEU A 201 4.07 3.62 2.90
C LEU A 201 5.12 3.09 3.88
N LEU A 202 5.69 3.95 4.73
CA LEU A 202 6.61 3.53 5.79
C LEU A 202 5.91 2.69 6.86
N ARG A 203 4.67 3.03 7.22
CA ARG A 203 3.86 2.22 8.15
C ARG A 203 3.51 0.86 7.54
N MET A 204 3.13 0.81 6.27
CA MET A 204 2.94 -0.45 5.55
C MET A 204 4.22 -1.29 5.57
N ALA A 205 5.38 -0.67 5.33
CA ALA A 205 6.67 -1.35 5.32
C ALA A 205 7.09 -1.91 6.69
N ALA A 206 6.50 -1.46 7.81
CA ALA A 206 6.91 -1.82 9.17
C ALA A 206 6.46 -3.20 9.67
N ALA A 207 5.76 -3.96 8.83
CA ALA A 207 5.42 -5.35 9.12
C ALA A 207 5.56 -6.20 7.86
N ASP A 208 6.20 -7.36 8.00
CA ASP A 208 6.34 -8.35 6.92
C ASP A 208 5.99 -9.78 7.36
N SER A 209 5.52 -9.92 8.60
CA SER A 209 5.22 -11.21 9.21
C SER A 209 4.25 -11.07 10.39
N ALA A 210 3.54 -12.15 10.66
CA ALA A 210 2.69 -12.31 11.84
C ALA A 210 2.56 -13.79 12.22
N LEU A 211 2.33 -14.05 13.50
CA LEU A 211 1.78 -15.29 13.99
C LEU A 211 0.25 -15.18 14.00
N VAL A 212 -0.41 -16.02 13.22
CA VAL A 212 -1.88 -16.04 13.07
C VAL A 212 -2.43 -17.27 13.76
N LEU A 213 -3.38 -17.10 14.67
CA LEU A 213 -3.98 -18.17 15.46
C LEU A 213 -5.49 -18.25 15.16
N ASP A 214 -5.94 -19.38 14.63
CA ASP A 214 -7.35 -19.61 14.35
C ASP A 214 -8.06 -20.21 15.56
N ARG A 215 -9.03 -19.48 16.13
CA ARG A 215 -9.71 -19.92 17.35
C ARG A 215 -10.51 -21.20 17.14
N ALA A 216 -11.16 -21.34 15.98
CA ALA A 216 -12.09 -22.44 15.73
C ALA A 216 -11.38 -23.80 15.66
N SER A 217 -10.24 -23.86 14.98
CA SER A 217 -9.42 -25.07 14.87
C SER A 217 -8.36 -25.21 15.97
N GLY A 218 -8.04 -24.13 16.67
CA GLY A 218 -6.96 -24.07 17.66
C GLY A 218 -5.55 -24.08 17.05
N ARG A 219 -5.44 -23.95 15.72
CA ARG A 219 -4.17 -24.04 14.97
C ARG A 219 -3.50 -22.68 14.85
N GLY A 220 -2.20 -22.69 14.58
CA GLY A 220 -1.39 -21.49 14.39
C GLY A 220 -0.50 -21.53 13.17
N PHE A 221 -0.30 -20.38 12.54
CA PHE A 221 0.43 -20.24 11.29
C PHE A 221 1.36 -19.05 11.35
N ARG A 222 2.63 -19.25 11.01
CA ARG A 222 3.53 -18.14 10.72
C ARG A 222 3.33 -17.73 9.27
N VAL A 223 2.96 -16.47 9.07
CA VAL A 223 2.75 -15.91 7.74
C VAL A 223 3.82 -14.87 7.45
N ARG A 224 4.17 -14.74 6.17
CA ARG A 224 4.91 -13.61 5.64
C ARG A 224 4.10 -12.89 4.59
N PHE A 225 4.28 -11.59 4.53
CA PHE A 225 3.61 -10.72 3.57
C PHE A 225 4.48 -9.49 3.30
N ASP A 226 4.18 -8.80 2.21
CA ASP A 226 4.71 -7.47 1.93
C ASP A 226 3.74 -6.74 0.99
N GLY A 227 3.79 -5.40 0.96
CA GLY A 227 2.86 -4.60 0.15
C GLY A 227 1.39 -4.69 0.58
N VAL A 228 1.14 -5.05 1.84
CA VAL A 228 -0.20 -5.13 2.44
C VAL A 228 -0.48 -3.85 3.22
N ALA A 229 -1.24 -2.94 2.62
CA ALA A 229 -1.40 -1.57 3.10
C ALA A 229 -2.34 -1.46 4.30
N ASP A 230 -3.31 -2.37 4.40
CA ASP A 230 -4.30 -2.37 5.47
C ASP A 230 -4.86 -3.76 5.77
N ASN A 231 -5.64 -3.82 6.85
CA ASN A 231 -6.19 -5.07 7.33
C ASN A 231 -7.38 -5.57 6.48
N PHE A 232 -8.01 -4.72 5.64
CA PHE A 232 -8.96 -5.19 4.61
C PHE A 232 -8.26 -6.12 3.60
N GLN A 233 -7.10 -5.69 3.10
CA GLN A 233 -6.28 -6.49 2.19
C GLN A 233 -5.73 -7.73 2.92
N LEU A 234 -5.21 -7.57 4.15
CA LEU A 234 -4.70 -8.67 4.97
C LEU A 234 -5.76 -9.76 5.18
N HIS A 235 -6.99 -9.38 5.53
CA HIS A 235 -8.12 -10.29 5.69
C HIS A 235 -8.33 -11.16 4.48
N THR A 236 -8.39 -10.53 3.30
CA THR A 236 -8.68 -11.21 2.03
C THR A 236 -7.58 -12.22 1.71
N LEU A 237 -6.32 -11.84 1.89
CA LEU A 237 -5.16 -12.70 1.61
C LEU A 237 -5.01 -13.83 2.63
N LEU A 238 -5.30 -13.58 3.92
CA LEU A 238 -5.33 -14.63 4.95
C LEU A 238 -6.43 -15.66 4.67
N ALA A 239 -7.61 -15.19 4.27
CA ALA A 239 -8.74 -16.06 3.95
C ALA A 239 -8.40 -17.00 2.79
N ASP A 240 -7.75 -16.49 1.74
CA ASP A 240 -7.28 -17.31 0.62
C ASP A 240 -6.22 -18.33 1.04
N ALA A 241 -5.25 -17.91 1.86
CA ALA A 241 -4.13 -18.75 2.26
C ALA A 241 -4.52 -19.86 3.26
N LEU A 242 -5.54 -19.65 4.09
CA LEU A 242 -5.88 -20.53 5.21
C LEU A 242 -7.13 -21.38 4.95
N ILE A 243 -8.18 -20.83 4.34
CA ILE A 243 -9.49 -21.49 4.26
C ILE A 243 -9.51 -22.58 3.19
N GLY A 244 -10.16 -23.71 3.50
CA GLY A 244 -10.43 -24.77 2.55
C GLY A 244 -9.20 -25.64 2.22
N THR A 245 -9.43 -26.68 1.42
CA THR A 245 -8.42 -27.71 1.10
C THR A 245 -7.23 -27.19 0.32
N GLU A 246 -7.43 -26.16 -0.47
CA GLU A 246 -6.44 -25.50 -1.31
C GLU A 246 -5.56 -24.54 -0.50
N GLY A 247 -6.04 -24.07 0.66
CA GLY A 247 -5.29 -23.26 1.61
C GLY A 247 -4.55 -24.12 2.64
N ARG A 248 -4.99 -24.05 3.90
CA ARG A 248 -4.48 -24.87 5.03
C ARG A 248 -5.58 -25.66 5.72
N GLY A 249 -6.77 -25.78 5.13
CA GLY A 249 -7.88 -26.55 5.68
C GLY A 249 -8.56 -25.90 6.88
N VAL A 250 -8.39 -24.59 7.08
CA VAL A 250 -9.18 -23.86 8.08
C VAL A 250 -10.65 -23.84 7.64
N PRO A 251 -11.63 -24.10 8.54
CA PRO A 251 -13.04 -24.04 8.20
C PRO A 251 -13.47 -22.64 7.75
N GLY A 252 -14.31 -22.57 6.71
CA GLY A 252 -14.87 -21.31 6.23
C GLY A 252 -15.21 -21.35 4.74
N THR A 253 -15.63 -20.20 4.21
CA THR A 253 -15.85 -19.99 2.77
C THR A 253 -14.63 -19.28 2.20
N ARG A 254 -13.94 -19.91 1.24
CA ARG A 254 -12.79 -19.30 0.58
C ARG A 254 -13.24 -18.04 -0.19
N PRO A 255 -12.46 -16.94 -0.18
CA PRO A 255 -12.79 -15.73 -0.94
C PRO A 255 -12.87 -16.00 -2.44
N HIS A 256 -13.66 -15.19 -3.14
CA HIS A 256 -13.74 -15.25 -4.60
C HIS A 256 -12.36 -14.94 -5.22
N PRO A 257 -11.90 -15.69 -6.25
CA PRO A 257 -10.56 -15.49 -6.82
C PRO A 257 -10.28 -14.07 -7.33
N SER A 258 -11.29 -13.35 -7.83
CA SER A 258 -11.09 -11.95 -8.25
C SER A 258 -10.79 -11.00 -7.09
N TRP A 259 -11.33 -11.25 -5.88
CA TRP A 259 -11.00 -10.47 -4.69
C TRP A 259 -9.53 -10.64 -4.30
N VAL A 260 -9.04 -11.88 -4.39
CA VAL A 260 -7.64 -12.23 -4.10
C VAL A 260 -6.72 -11.59 -5.13
N ALA A 261 -7.04 -11.72 -6.42
CA ALA A 261 -6.26 -11.10 -7.49
C ALA A 261 -6.23 -9.56 -7.36
N ALA A 262 -7.37 -8.94 -7.05
CA ALA A 262 -7.46 -7.50 -6.78
C ALA A 262 -6.70 -7.09 -5.52
N SER A 263 -6.55 -7.97 -4.54
CA SER A 263 -5.74 -7.73 -3.33
C SER A 263 -4.24 -7.97 -3.55
N GLN A 264 -3.84 -8.53 -4.71
CA GLN A 264 -2.44 -8.84 -5.03
C GLN A 264 -1.85 -7.85 -6.04
N ASP A 265 -2.21 -7.99 -7.32
CA ASP A 265 -1.60 -7.22 -8.41
C ASP A 265 -2.61 -6.76 -9.49
N ARG A 266 -3.85 -7.25 -9.50
CA ARG A 266 -4.86 -6.89 -10.51
C ARG A 266 -5.71 -5.71 -10.12
N ASP A 267 -6.31 -5.09 -11.14
CA ASP A 267 -7.41 -4.13 -10.96
C ASP A 267 -8.64 -4.84 -10.39
N ASN A 268 -9.49 -4.06 -9.72
CA ASN A 268 -10.73 -4.58 -9.18
C ASN A 268 -11.70 -4.99 -10.29
N ASP A 269 -12.35 -6.15 -10.13
CA ASP A 269 -13.44 -6.59 -11.00
C ASP A 269 -14.74 -5.89 -10.59
N PRO A 270 -15.32 -5.01 -11.43
CA PRO A 270 -16.55 -4.29 -11.09
C PRO A 270 -17.76 -5.20 -10.83
N GLN A 271 -17.72 -6.47 -11.25
CA GLN A 271 -18.79 -7.44 -11.01
C GLN A 271 -18.62 -8.23 -9.71
N ALA A 272 -17.47 -8.10 -9.05
CA ALA A 272 -17.13 -8.80 -7.83
C ALA A 272 -16.37 -7.85 -6.88
N ASP A 273 -16.94 -6.67 -6.63
CA ASP A 273 -16.27 -5.60 -5.88
C ASP A 273 -16.52 -5.64 -4.37
N ILE A 274 -17.46 -6.43 -3.86
CA ILE A 274 -17.77 -6.51 -2.42
C ILE A 274 -17.21 -7.81 -1.81
N VAL A 275 -16.23 -7.69 -0.93
CA VAL A 275 -15.67 -8.79 -0.12
C VAL A 275 -16.49 -8.97 1.15
N THR A 276 -16.70 -10.21 1.57
CA THR A 276 -17.29 -10.55 2.89
C THR A 276 -16.20 -11.03 3.84
N GLY A 277 -16.16 -10.48 5.05
CA GLY A 277 -15.19 -10.87 6.07
C GLY A 277 -15.47 -12.25 6.66
N ALA A 278 -14.41 -13.05 6.79
CA ALA A 278 -14.49 -14.39 7.38
C ALA A 278 -14.37 -14.40 8.91
N TRP A 279 -13.74 -13.37 9.49
CA TRP A 279 -13.36 -13.33 10.91
C TRP A 279 -13.48 -11.95 11.52
N ASP A 280 -13.49 -11.91 12.84
CA ASP A 280 -13.07 -10.74 13.61
C ASP A 280 -11.55 -10.86 13.87
N LEU A 281 -10.81 -9.76 13.71
CA LEU A 281 -9.37 -9.72 14.01
C LEU A 281 -9.12 -9.15 15.40
N VAL A 282 -8.35 -9.91 16.18
CA VAL A 282 -8.03 -9.56 17.56
C VAL A 282 -6.52 -9.66 17.76
N GLY A 283 -5.93 -8.68 18.41
CA GLY A 283 -4.51 -8.70 18.76
C GLY A 283 -4.22 -9.71 19.87
N GLY A 284 -2.98 -10.18 19.96
CA GLY A 284 -2.59 -11.12 21.01
C GLY A 284 -2.81 -10.63 22.45
N ASP A 285 -2.86 -9.30 22.64
CA ASP A 285 -3.18 -8.65 23.91
C ASP A 285 -4.69 -8.52 24.19
N GLY A 286 -5.55 -8.97 23.28
CA GLY A 286 -7.00 -8.80 23.36
C GLY A 286 -7.51 -7.45 22.86
N SER A 287 -6.71 -6.66 22.14
CA SER A 287 -7.20 -5.46 21.46
C SER A 287 -7.96 -5.80 20.17
N TRP A 288 -8.93 -4.96 19.80
CA TRP A 288 -9.58 -5.05 18.49
C TRP A 288 -8.62 -4.56 17.40
N VAL A 289 -8.40 -5.38 16.37
CA VAL A 289 -7.62 -4.98 15.20
C VAL A 289 -8.61 -4.55 14.11
N GLY A 290 -8.76 -3.23 13.95
CA GLY A 290 -9.63 -2.65 12.92
C GLY A 290 -9.13 -2.96 11.50
N ASN A 291 -9.99 -2.73 10.51
CA ASN A 291 -9.68 -3.02 9.12
C ASN A 291 -8.89 -1.90 8.43
N GLU A 292 -9.11 -0.65 8.84
CA GLU A 292 -8.46 0.55 8.30
C GLU A 292 -6.98 0.69 8.69
N PRO A 293 -6.53 0.34 9.92
CA PRO A 293 -5.12 0.34 10.30
C PRO A 293 -4.26 -0.59 9.45
N THR A 294 -2.95 -0.44 9.61
CA THR A 294 -1.94 -1.24 8.89
C THR A 294 -1.64 -2.53 9.66
N PRO A 295 -1.07 -3.57 9.01
CA PRO A 295 -0.56 -4.74 9.72
C PRO A 295 0.50 -4.41 10.77
N ALA A 296 1.16 -3.25 10.66
CA ALA A 296 2.11 -2.76 11.66
C ALA A 296 1.45 -2.31 12.99
N ASP A 297 0.13 -2.21 13.03
CA ASP A 297 -0.64 -1.92 14.25
C ASP A 297 -1.04 -3.20 15.01
N ILE A 298 -0.77 -4.39 14.46
CA ILE A 298 -1.00 -5.65 15.17
C ILE A 298 -0.06 -5.73 16.37
N PRO A 299 -0.57 -5.92 17.61
CA PRO A 299 0.25 -5.95 18.81
C PRO A 299 1.38 -6.97 18.76
N VAL A 300 2.53 -6.58 19.32
CA VAL A 300 3.71 -7.43 19.44
C VAL A 300 3.72 -8.09 20.82
N ILE A 301 3.76 -9.42 20.86
CA ILE A 301 3.91 -10.23 22.06
C ILE A 301 5.17 -11.07 21.90
N ASP A 302 6.07 -11.03 22.88
CA ASP A 302 7.37 -11.75 22.84
C ASP A 302 8.17 -11.52 21.54
N GLY A 303 8.14 -10.29 21.02
CA GLY A 303 8.85 -9.91 19.80
C GLY A 303 8.18 -10.35 18.49
N GLN A 304 6.96 -10.90 18.53
CA GLN A 304 6.22 -11.29 17.33
C GLN A 304 4.86 -10.60 17.27
N ARG A 305 4.43 -10.18 16.08
CA ARG A 305 3.05 -9.70 15.87
C ARG A 305 2.10 -10.88 15.97
N VAL A 306 1.15 -10.82 16.91
CA VAL A 306 0.21 -11.93 17.15
C VAL A 306 -1.20 -11.50 16.81
N LEU A 307 -1.81 -12.22 15.86
CA LEU A 307 -3.15 -11.99 15.34
C LEU A 307 -4.03 -13.23 15.60
N LEU A 308 -5.21 -13.01 16.16
CA LEU A 308 -6.21 -14.04 16.42
C LEU A 308 -7.35 -13.88 15.41
N LEU A 309 -7.77 -15.00 14.84
CA LEU A 309 -8.97 -15.11 14.01
C LEU A 309 -10.11 -15.61 14.88
N GLU A 310 -11.04 -14.73 15.20
CA GLU A 310 -12.23 -15.03 15.98
C GLU A 310 -13.44 -15.20 15.05
N ALA A 311 -14.47 -15.90 15.53
CA ALA A 311 -15.73 -15.98 14.82
C ALA A 311 -16.32 -14.57 14.66
N PRO A 312 -16.85 -14.21 13.47
CA PRO A 312 -17.35 -12.87 13.22
C PRO A 312 -18.53 -12.56 14.16
N SER A 313 -18.39 -11.51 14.98
CA SER A 313 -19.45 -11.08 15.91
C SER A 313 -20.52 -10.21 15.25
N LEU A 314 -20.23 -9.71 14.05
CA LEU A 314 -21.15 -9.00 13.16
C LEU A 314 -20.72 -9.27 11.71
N PRO A 315 -21.63 -9.51 10.75
CA PRO A 315 -21.27 -9.55 9.35
C PRO A 315 -20.68 -8.21 8.91
N HIS A 316 -19.51 -8.24 8.27
CA HIS A 316 -18.85 -7.06 7.74
C HIS A 316 -18.36 -7.30 6.30
N SER A 317 -18.34 -6.24 5.51
CA SER A 317 -17.98 -6.26 4.10
C SER A 317 -17.26 -4.96 3.71
N TRP A 318 -16.48 -5.03 2.64
CA TRP A 318 -15.70 -3.90 2.12
C TRP A 318 -15.52 -4.03 0.62
N ARG A 319 -14.96 -2.99 0.00
CA ARG A 319 -14.61 -3.03 -1.43
C ARG A 319 -13.29 -3.76 -1.65
N ALA A 320 -13.27 -4.70 -2.58
CA ALA A 320 -12.08 -5.40 -3.03
C ALA A 320 -11.04 -4.41 -3.60
N GLY A 321 -9.76 -4.76 -3.47
CA GLY A 321 -8.66 -3.98 -4.03
C GLY A 321 -7.57 -3.67 -3.00
N ARG A 322 -6.73 -2.70 -3.36
CA ARG A 322 -5.58 -2.24 -2.57
C ARG A 322 -5.68 -0.74 -2.36
N ARG A 323 -5.25 -0.26 -1.20
CA ARG A 323 -5.12 1.18 -0.92
C ARG A 323 -4.14 1.87 -1.87
N HIS A 324 -3.04 1.19 -2.20
CA HIS A 324 -2.04 1.64 -3.17
C HIS A 324 -2.05 0.69 -4.39
N PRO A 325 -2.80 0.99 -5.47
CA PRO A 325 -2.98 0.07 -6.59
C PRO A 325 -1.69 -0.32 -7.31
N HIS A 326 -0.70 0.57 -7.29
CA HIS A 326 0.60 0.39 -7.94
C HIS A 326 1.58 -0.48 -7.12
N ILE A 327 1.23 -0.85 -5.89
CA ILE A 327 2.04 -1.72 -5.04
C ILE A 327 1.47 -3.13 -5.10
N VAL A 328 2.32 -4.09 -5.42
CA VAL A 328 1.97 -5.51 -5.40
C VAL A 328 1.98 -6.01 -3.96
N GLY A 329 0.84 -6.54 -3.52
CA GLY A 329 0.70 -7.19 -2.23
C GLY A 329 0.76 -8.71 -2.35
N TRP A 330 1.34 -9.38 -1.36
CA TRP A 330 1.30 -10.84 -1.28
C TRP A 330 1.31 -11.31 0.16
N LEU A 331 0.79 -12.52 0.38
CA LEU A 331 0.88 -13.24 1.65
C LEU A 331 1.12 -14.72 1.38
N ARG A 332 1.93 -15.35 2.22
CA ARG A 332 2.14 -16.80 2.22
C ARG A 332 2.24 -17.33 3.65
N VAL A 333 1.78 -18.57 3.84
CA VAL A 333 2.04 -19.33 5.07
C VAL A 333 3.42 -19.96 4.95
N GLU A 334 4.34 -19.59 5.84
CA GLU A 334 5.68 -20.21 5.90
C GLU A 334 5.64 -21.55 6.60
N GLU A 335 4.96 -21.61 7.73
CA GLU A 335 4.77 -22.85 8.48
C GLU A 335 3.49 -22.83 9.31
N GLU A 336 2.97 -24.03 9.55
CA GLU A 336 2.02 -24.28 10.64
C GLU A 336 2.82 -24.66 11.88
N ILE A 337 2.53 -24.00 13.00
CA ILE A 337 3.22 -24.27 14.27
C ILE A 337 2.74 -25.60 14.87
N SER A 338 3.55 -26.19 15.74
CA SER A 338 3.16 -27.44 16.40
C SER A 338 1.96 -27.23 17.34
N PRO A 339 1.13 -28.27 17.59
CA PRO A 339 0.03 -28.18 18.54
C PRO A 339 0.47 -27.77 19.95
N ASP A 340 1.64 -28.22 20.40
CA ASP A 340 2.19 -27.86 21.71
C ASP A 340 2.57 -26.37 21.77
N GLU A 341 3.15 -25.85 20.69
CA GLU A 341 3.46 -24.44 20.59
C GLU A 341 2.19 -23.59 20.56
N ALA A 342 1.18 -24.00 19.77
CA ALA A 342 -0.13 -23.35 19.74
C ALA A 342 -0.78 -23.34 21.13
N ALA A 343 -0.75 -24.46 21.85
CA ALA A 343 -1.25 -24.53 23.23
C ALA A 343 -0.52 -23.56 24.17
N GLY A 344 0.80 -23.43 24.02
CA GLY A 344 1.61 -22.46 24.76
C GLY A 344 1.23 -21.00 24.47
N TRP A 345 0.88 -20.68 23.22
CA TRP A 345 0.30 -19.38 22.88
C TRP A 345 -1.08 -19.21 23.52
N TRP A 346 -2.01 -20.14 23.31
CA TRP A 346 -3.36 -20.04 23.85
C TRP A 346 -3.43 -19.88 25.38
N ALA A 347 -2.49 -20.46 26.12
CA ALA A 347 -2.40 -20.32 27.57
C ALA A 347 -2.12 -18.88 28.06
N ARG A 348 -1.62 -18.00 27.18
CA ARG A 348 -1.21 -16.62 27.51
C ARG A 348 -2.13 -15.55 26.92
N LEU A 349 -2.99 -15.95 25.99
CA LEU A 349 -3.85 -15.03 25.22
C LEU A 349 -5.20 -14.84 25.89
N HIS A 350 -5.91 -13.80 25.47
CA HIS A 350 -7.24 -13.49 25.98
C HIS A 350 -8.24 -14.65 25.74
N PRO A 351 -9.14 -14.95 26.70
CA PRO A 351 -10.29 -15.83 26.50
C PRO A 351 -11.12 -15.54 25.24
N ALA A 352 -11.62 -16.59 24.59
CA ALA A 352 -12.43 -16.51 23.37
C ALA A 352 -13.69 -15.65 23.54
N GLY A 353 -14.10 -14.93 22.49
CA GLY A 353 -15.36 -14.19 22.42
C GLY A 353 -15.51 -13.00 23.37
N THR A 354 -14.43 -12.61 24.06
CA THR A 354 -14.45 -11.45 24.97
C THR A 354 -14.24 -10.14 24.22
N VAL A 355 -13.46 -10.19 23.15
CA VAL A 355 -13.30 -9.07 22.22
C VAL A 355 -14.29 -9.28 21.09
N ARG A 356 -15.04 -8.23 20.77
CA ARG A 356 -16.06 -8.23 19.71
C ARG A 356 -15.93 -6.97 18.89
N HIS A 357 -16.54 -7.00 17.71
CA HIS A 357 -16.64 -5.83 16.86
C HIS A 357 -17.19 -4.64 17.67
N PRO A 358 -16.57 -3.44 17.61
CA PRO A 358 -16.98 -2.29 18.42
C PRO A 358 -18.43 -1.84 18.23
N LEU A 359 -19.01 -2.16 17.06
CA LEU A 359 -20.41 -1.91 16.72
C LEU A 359 -21.34 -3.10 16.97
N SER A 360 -20.83 -4.24 17.46
CA SER A 360 -21.67 -5.39 17.79
C SER A 360 -22.55 -5.04 18.99
N PRO A 361 -23.87 -5.36 18.95
CA PRO A 361 -24.74 -5.11 20.08
C PRO A 361 -24.23 -5.85 21.33
N ALA A 362 -24.33 -5.20 22.48
CA ALA A 362 -23.96 -5.82 23.75
C ALA A 362 -24.72 -7.15 23.92
N PRO A 363 -24.09 -8.18 24.50
CA PRO A 363 -24.79 -9.41 24.83
C PRO A 363 -26.04 -9.05 25.62
N ALA A 364 -27.20 -9.55 25.19
CA ALA A 364 -28.41 -9.40 25.97
C ALA A 364 -28.11 -9.90 27.39
N GLU A 365 -28.30 -9.05 28.40
CA GLU A 365 -28.21 -9.50 29.79
C GLU A 365 -29.08 -10.76 29.91
N PRO A 366 -28.59 -11.84 30.53
CA PRO A 366 -29.37 -13.05 30.68
C PRO A 366 -30.67 -12.64 31.36
N THR A 367 -31.76 -12.66 30.59
CA THR A 367 -33.08 -12.36 31.11
C THR A 367 -33.26 -13.34 32.26
N PRO A 368 -33.44 -12.88 33.52
CA PRO A 368 -33.60 -13.80 34.63
C PRO A 368 -34.71 -14.76 34.22
N ALA A 369 -34.37 -16.05 34.19
CA ALA A 369 -35.31 -17.11 33.87
C ALA A 369 -36.61 -16.81 34.64
N PRO A 370 -37.79 -16.83 33.99
CA PRO A 370 -39.02 -16.51 34.68
C PRO A 370 -39.07 -17.39 35.92
N ALA A 371 -39.04 -16.74 37.09
CA ALA A 371 -39.15 -17.41 38.36
C ALA A 371 -40.42 -18.26 38.27
N ASN A 372 -40.29 -19.57 38.48
CA ASN A 372 -41.40 -20.48 38.63
C ASN A 372 -42.37 -19.86 39.66
N GLU A 373 -43.45 -19.25 39.17
CA GLU A 373 -44.56 -18.88 40.01
C GLU A 373 -45.18 -20.19 40.51
N PRO A 374 -45.30 -20.39 41.83
CA PRO A 374 -45.98 -21.56 42.36
C PRO A 374 -47.43 -21.54 41.88
N GLN A 375 -47.85 -22.60 41.18
CA GLN A 375 -49.25 -22.89 40.86
C GLN A 375 -50.10 -22.74 42.12
N ALA A 376 -50.84 -21.63 42.19
CA ALA A 376 -51.85 -21.41 43.20
C ALA A 376 -53.08 -22.26 42.85
N ALA A 377 -53.63 -22.88 43.89
CA ALA A 377 -54.70 -23.85 43.87
C ALA A 377 -55.96 -23.36 43.14
N THR A 378 -56.56 -24.34 42.46
CA THR A 378 -57.93 -24.39 41.96
C THR A 378 -58.96 -23.90 42.99
N PRO A 379 -59.96 -23.11 42.58
CA PRO A 379 -61.30 -23.18 43.16
C PRO A 379 -62.29 -23.74 42.14
N GLU A 380 -63.00 -24.78 42.57
CA GLU A 380 -64.18 -25.37 41.92
C GLU A 380 -65.45 -24.54 42.26
N PRO A 381 -66.62 -24.78 41.65
CA PRO A 381 -67.12 -24.05 40.50
C PRO A 381 -68.36 -23.18 40.82
N ALA A 382 -68.61 -22.16 40.00
CA ALA A 382 -69.92 -21.49 39.94
C ALA A 382 -70.54 -21.73 38.55
N SER A 383 -71.63 -22.47 38.57
CA SER A 383 -72.53 -22.76 37.46
C SER A 383 -73.20 -21.50 36.89
N PHE A 384 -73.16 -21.31 35.57
CA PHE A 384 -74.25 -20.64 34.85
C PHE A 384 -74.36 -21.11 33.39
N GLU A 385 -75.62 -21.41 33.06
CA GLU A 385 -76.31 -21.95 31.88
C GLU A 385 -75.75 -21.82 30.46
N GLU A 386 -75.90 -22.91 29.70
CA GLU A 386 -75.89 -23.00 28.24
C GLU A 386 -77.06 -22.23 27.59
N PRO A 387 -76.88 -21.80 26.33
CA PRO A 387 -77.90 -22.09 25.33
C PRO A 387 -77.34 -22.74 24.05
N ASN A 388 -77.91 -23.91 23.76
CA ASN A 388 -78.17 -24.56 22.48
C ASN A 388 -77.92 -23.76 21.19
N SER A 389 -77.04 -24.26 20.30
CA SER A 389 -77.38 -24.88 19.00
C SER A 389 -76.23 -24.81 17.97
N PRO A 390 -76.21 -25.73 16.98
CA PRO A 390 -75.00 -26.10 16.25
C PRO A 390 -74.88 -25.42 14.89
N VAL A 391 -73.64 -25.27 14.40
CA VAL A 391 -73.37 -25.14 12.96
C VAL A 391 -72.21 -26.08 12.60
N GLU A 392 -72.55 -27.16 11.90
CA GLU A 392 -71.61 -27.99 11.14
C GLU A 392 -71.03 -27.17 9.98
N TYR A 393 -69.72 -27.27 9.73
CA TYR A 393 -69.18 -27.33 8.37
C TYR A 393 -67.90 -28.16 8.36
N SER A 394 -67.97 -29.26 7.62
CA SER A 394 -66.87 -30.16 7.23
C SER A 394 -66.04 -29.56 6.10
N VAL A 395 -64.71 -29.73 6.13
CA VAL A 395 -63.84 -29.73 4.93
C VAL A 395 -62.68 -30.73 5.13
N PRO A 396 -62.26 -31.49 4.08
CA PRO A 396 -61.67 -32.83 4.21
C PRO A 396 -60.13 -32.91 4.08
N ALA A 397 -59.64 -34.14 4.25
CA ALA A 397 -58.24 -34.59 4.24
C ALA A 397 -57.46 -34.30 2.94
N PRO A 398 -56.12 -34.19 3.01
CA PRO A 398 -55.27 -34.03 1.83
C PRO A 398 -54.90 -35.39 1.20
N GLU A 399 -55.23 -35.54 -0.09
CA GLU A 399 -54.63 -36.50 -1.02
C GLU A 399 -53.57 -35.81 -1.89
N GLY A 400 -52.50 -36.54 -2.22
CA GLY A 400 -51.70 -36.27 -3.42
C GLY A 400 -50.19 -36.16 -3.21
N GLU A 401 -49.50 -37.31 -3.24
CA GLU A 401 -48.08 -37.38 -3.62
C GLU A 401 -47.90 -36.92 -5.08
N PRO A 402 -46.90 -36.08 -5.39
CA PRO A 402 -46.42 -35.93 -6.76
C PRO A 402 -45.26 -36.89 -7.06
N ALA A 403 -45.38 -37.51 -8.24
CA ALA A 403 -44.53 -38.55 -8.79
C ALA A 403 -43.09 -38.12 -9.07
N ALA A 404 -42.21 -39.12 -9.02
CA ALA A 404 -40.81 -39.07 -9.41
C ALA A 404 -40.62 -38.67 -10.88
N VAL A 405 -39.73 -37.72 -11.12
CA VAL A 405 -39.22 -37.34 -12.44
C VAL A 405 -37.84 -38.00 -12.60
N GLU A 406 -37.67 -38.79 -13.65
CA GLU A 406 -36.41 -39.40 -14.07
C GLU A 406 -35.38 -38.32 -14.47
N PRO A 407 -34.08 -38.50 -14.14
CA PRO A 407 -33.03 -37.57 -14.56
C PRO A 407 -32.61 -37.82 -16.02
N GLU A 408 -32.72 -36.78 -16.86
CA GLU A 408 -32.12 -36.72 -18.20
C GLU A 408 -30.59 -36.79 -18.13
N ALA A 409 -30.01 -37.54 -19.06
CA ALA A 409 -28.58 -37.75 -19.21
C ALA A 409 -27.83 -36.48 -19.69
N PRO A 410 -26.58 -36.24 -19.24
CA PRO A 410 -25.80 -35.09 -19.66
C PRO A 410 -25.28 -35.22 -21.10
N LEU A 411 -25.46 -34.14 -21.86
CA LEU A 411 -24.90 -33.91 -23.19
C LEU A 411 -23.36 -33.93 -23.14
N ALA A 412 -22.77 -34.73 -24.04
CA ALA A 412 -21.33 -34.81 -24.24
C ALA A 412 -20.79 -33.50 -24.83
N TRP A 413 -19.77 -32.94 -24.17
CA TRP A 413 -18.96 -31.85 -24.67
C TRP A 413 -17.79 -32.43 -25.46
N GLU A 414 -17.75 -32.16 -26.77
CA GLU A 414 -16.60 -32.46 -27.65
C GLU A 414 -15.58 -31.30 -27.61
N PRO A 415 -14.27 -31.57 -27.53
CA PRO A 415 -13.24 -30.54 -27.57
C PRO A 415 -12.99 -30.02 -29.00
N PRO A 416 -12.73 -28.72 -29.21
CA PRO A 416 -12.35 -28.21 -30.52
C PRO A 416 -10.95 -28.65 -30.93
N ALA A 417 -10.85 -29.09 -32.19
CA ALA A 417 -9.68 -29.63 -32.84
C ALA A 417 -8.58 -28.58 -33.13
N ASP A 418 -7.34 -29.07 -33.02
CA ASP A 418 -6.12 -28.50 -33.56
C ASP A 418 -6.30 -27.98 -34.99
N ASN A 419 -5.92 -26.73 -35.22
CA ASN A 419 -5.60 -26.22 -36.56
C ASN A 419 -4.25 -25.52 -36.51
N ALA A 420 -3.20 -26.32 -36.62
CA ALA A 420 -1.90 -25.88 -37.08
C ALA A 420 -2.00 -25.56 -38.59
N GLN A 421 -1.82 -24.29 -38.94
CA GLN A 421 -1.53 -23.90 -40.31
C GLN A 421 -0.14 -23.28 -40.40
N GLU A 422 0.69 -23.97 -41.18
CA GLU A 422 2.01 -23.60 -41.66
C GLU A 422 1.97 -22.28 -42.43
N VAL A 423 2.93 -21.41 -42.15
CA VAL A 423 3.22 -20.22 -42.97
C VAL A 423 4.58 -20.44 -43.65
N PRO A 424 4.67 -20.50 -44.98
CA PRO A 424 5.95 -20.55 -45.68
C PRO A 424 6.52 -19.15 -45.91
N ALA A 425 7.85 -19.12 -45.99
CA ALA A 425 8.70 -17.96 -46.17
C ALA A 425 8.75 -17.43 -47.62
N ALA A 426 9.24 -16.18 -47.71
CA ALA A 426 10.10 -15.58 -48.74
C ALA A 426 9.49 -14.48 -49.64
N ALA A 427 10.10 -13.29 -49.47
CA ALA A 427 10.63 -12.35 -50.46
C ALA A 427 9.70 -11.69 -51.50
N GLU A 428 9.67 -10.35 -51.50
CA GLU A 428 10.38 -9.48 -52.47
C GLU A 428 9.93 -8.01 -52.30
N GLU A 429 10.89 -7.08 -52.27
CA GLU A 429 10.67 -5.65 -52.51
C GLU A 429 10.31 -5.41 -54.00
N PRO A 430 9.57 -4.35 -54.35
CA PRO A 430 10.27 -3.12 -54.78
C PRO A 430 9.55 -1.80 -54.42
N SER A 431 10.36 -0.77 -54.17
CA SER A 431 10.04 0.67 -54.33
C SER A 431 10.11 1.09 -55.82
N PRO A 432 9.82 2.34 -56.25
CA PRO A 432 9.16 3.49 -55.61
C PRO A 432 8.17 4.27 -56.55
N ALA A 433 7.61 5.37 -56.02
CA ALA A 433 7.45 6.70 -56.65
C ALA A 433 6.04 7.29 -56.89
N HIS A 434 5.99 8.59 -56.59
CA HIS A 434 5.04 9.67 -56.93
C HIS A 434 3.77 9.82 -56.08
N ASP A 435 3.68 10.83 -55.21
CA ASP A 435 3.48 12.29 -55.45
C ASP A 435 1.99 12.63 -55.55
N ASN A 436 1.42 13.19 -54.48
CA ASN A 436 0.60 14.39 -54.56
C ASN A 436 0.11 14.87 -53.17
N ARG A 437 0.68 16.02 -52.83
CA ARG A 437 0.13 17.16 -52.08
C ARG A 437 -1.40 17.30 -52.16
N VAL A 438 -2.07 17.35 -51.00
CA VAL A 438 -3.33 18.10 -50.80
C VAL A 438 -3.33 18.70 -49.39
N ASP A 439 -3.76 19.96 -49.35
CA ASP A 439 -3.79 20.87 -48.22
C ASP A 439 -4.76 20.48 -47.09
N ALA A 440 -4.32 20.85 -45.87
CA ALA A 440 -5.05 21.31 -44.70
C ALA A 440 -6.55 20.99 -44.54
N GLU A 441 -6.87 20.23 -43.48
CA GLU A 441 -7.92 20.61 -42.54
C GLU A 441 -7.64 20.00 -41.16
N SER A 442 -7.20 20.88 -40.25
CA SER A 442 -6.89 20.58 -38.86
C SER A 442 -8.19 20.32 -38.09
N THR A 443 -8.36 19.11 -37.57
CA THR A 443 -9.30 18.83 -36.48
C THR A 443 -8.49 18.37 -35.27
N GLU A 444 -8.67 19.12 -34.19
CA GLU A 444 -8.12 18.86 -32.87
C GLU A 444 -8.38 17.42 -32.44
N SER A 445 -7.31 16.69 -32.11
CA SER A 445 -7.39 15.54 -31.23
C SER A 445 -6.48 15.80 -30.04
N ALA A 446 -7.11 15.83 -28.87
CA ALA A 446 -6.50 16.06 -27.59
C ALA A 446 -5.72 14.83 -27.13
N ASN A 447 -4.61 15.12 -26.45
CA ASN A 447 -3.93 14.30 -25.45
C ASN A 447 -3.25 13.01 -25.92
N ASP A 448 -2.08 13.18 -26.51
CA ASP A 448 -0.99 12.20 -26.45
C ASP A 448 0.19 12.80 -25.67
N VAL A 449 -0.06 13.17 -24.41
CA VAL A 449 0.96 13.67 -23.50
C VAL A 449 1.46 12.48 -22.67
N PRO A 450 2.76 12.13 -22.74
CA PRO A 450 3.31 11.09 -21.90
C PRO A 450 3.14 11.46 -20.42
N PRO A 451 2.81 10.50 -19.53
CA PRO A 451 2.74 10.76 -18.09
C PRO A 451 4.08 11.34 -17.62
N GLY A 452 4.04 12.52 -16.98
CA GLY A 452 5.21 13.23 -16.45
C GLY A 452 5.67 14.48 -17.22
N ALA A 453 5.29 14.65 -18.49
CA ALA A 453 5.75 15.79 -19.30
C ALA A 453 5.21 17.16 -18.85
N GLY A 454 4.14 17.18 -18.03
CA GLY A 454 3.53 18.40 -17.48
C GLY A 454 4.02 18.82 -16.09
N LEU A 455 4.95 18.10 -15.47
CA LEU A 455 5.39 18.36 -14.10
C LEU A 455 6.44 19.48 -13.97
N LEU A 456 6.97 19.99 -15.08
CA LEU A 456 7.95 21.07 -15.08
C LEU A 456 7.41 22.26 -15.87
N PRO A 457 7.27 23.46 -15.26
CA PRO A 457 6.87 24.65 -15.99
C PRO A 457 7.92 24.98 -17.07
N PRO A 458 7.51 25.53 -18.24
CA PRO A 458 8.46 25.96 -19.25
C PRO A 458 9.39 27.03 -18.66
N LEU A 459 10.70 26.90 -18.93
CA LEU A 459 11.69 27.83 -18.42
C LEU A 459 11.40 29.25 -18.95
N PRO A 460 11.29 30.28 -18.08
CA PRO A 460 11.06 31.64 -18.51
C PRO A 460 12.24 32.18 -19.35
N PRO A 461 12.03 33.20 -20.19
CA PRO A 461 13.11 33.83 -20.96
C PRO A 461 14.14 34.45 -20.01
N GLY A 462 15.40 33.97 -20.03
CA GLY A 462 16.51 34.52 -19.24
C GLY A 462 17.17 33.56 -18.22
N VAL A 463 16.75 32.30 -18.13
CA VAL A 463 17.31 31.32 -17.15
C VAL A 463 18.61 30.67 -17.67
N SER A 464 19.62 31.49 -18.00
CA SER A 464 21.01 31.04 -18.21
C SER A 464 21.96 31.62 -17.16
N ASP A 465 21.45 32.17 -16.06
CA ASP A 465 22.27 32.64 -14.94
C ASP A 465 22.43 31.53 -13.87
N SER A 466 23.70 31.21 -13.63
CA SER A 466 24.25 29.99 -13.06
C SER A 466 24.37 30.00 -11.52
N ALA A 467 23.40 30.59 -10.80
CA ALA A 467 23.45 30.74 -9.34
C ALA A 467 22.54 29.75 -8.55
N GLY A 468 21.89 28.78 -9.20
CA GLY A 468 20.79 27.99 -8.62
C GLY A 468 21.13 26.70 -7.86
N TRP A 469 22.40 26.44 -7.55
CA TRP A 469 22.82 25.21 -6.84
C TRP A 469 22.67 25.32 -5.32
N ALA A 470 22.46 26.54 -4.87
CA ALA A 470 21.95 26.93 -3.58
C ALA A 470 21.08 28.20 -3.80
N PRO A 471 20.25 28.65 -2.85
CA PRO A 471 19.57 29.93 -2.96
C PRO A 471 20.51 31.07 -3.41
N ALA A 472 20.05 31.96 -4.29
CA ALA A 472 20.89 32.95 -5.01
C ALA A 472 21.64 33.99 -4.13
N TRP A 473 21.42 33.96 -2.82
CA TRP A 473 22.10 34.75 -1.79
C TRP A 473 23.25 33.99 -1.12
N LYS A 474 23.71 32.88 -1.73
CA LYS A 474 24.80 32.04 -1.24
C LYS A 474 26.05 32.16 -2.10
#